data_AF-S3K2X5-F1
#
_entry.id   AF-S3K2X5-F1
#
_cell.length_a   1.000
_cell.length_b   1.000
_cell.length_c   1.000
_cell.angle_alpha   90.00
_cell.angle_beta   90.00
_cell.angle_gamma   90.00
#
_symmetry.space_group_name_H-M   'P 1'
#
loop_
_entity.id
_entity.type
_entity.pdbx_description
1 polymer ?
#
loop_
_entity_poly.entity_id
_entity_poly.type
_entity_poly.pdbx_seq_one_letter_code
_entity_poly.pdbx_strand_id
1 'polypeptide(L)'
;MSNKNRLNRFCKVPFSLAAGLLLSAVSLASVAASCRFEDGRFTVLTGSYTPPVLESFTLTGESSAVLCFSRKVEFTLLEYARAVPGEENQVQFRAVHFGDALNTAADSTDSPADGAEVSASDSADPEKAYYRLIFPEPARIGSEYLLRGAVKDTGKNTLEFSLAFIGYNERVSAAVFSEAGPVHSLSSKNPEKAKAEFIELYILEDGNIGGMVIQSAHDGELADFVLPAAEVKAGDYLTVHLRVLGEKAVSETGTDLALSSTVYSWPESCDIWNEKADNTKTRLGTDDVLLLRERQGGKLVDALLYSPSDKSAWSKDLMNAYAREAFESGIWLGGTLPSCALRSDGVTAVRTLSRLNVRQIAARFAQGERAPFAVSSDDWKVLSGKNGEKASPGRPNVFAPATGK
;
A
#
# COMPACT_ATOMS: atom_id res chain seq x y z
N MET A 1 -89.50 -11.96 -2.28
CA MET A 1 -88.67 -13.23 -2.37
C MET A 1 -88.20 -13.46 -3.81
N SER A 2 -87.15 -12.70 -4.16
CA SER A 2 -85.81 -13.03 -4.68
C SER A 2 -85.81 -12.95 -6.21
N ASN A 3 -85.10 -11.97 -6.72
CA ASN A 3 -83.78 -11.50 -7.20
C ASN A 3 -83.69 -11.63 -8.72
N LYS A 4 -83.77 -10.45 -9.41
CA LYS A 4 -83.13 -10.08 -10.69
C LYS A 4 -82.22 -8.87 -10.48
N ASN A 5 -80.91 -9.04 -10.86
CA ASN A 5 -80.14 -8.38 -11.94
C ASN A 5 -78.79 -7.89 -11.38
N ARG A 6 -77.68 -8.38 -12.10
CA ARG A 6 -76.76 -7.68 -13.02
C ARG A 6 -75.34 -7.70 -12.45
N LEU A 7 -74.39 -8.33 -13.29
CA LEU A 7 -73.40 -7.89 -14.30
C LEU A 7 -72.04 -7.67 -13.64
N ASN A 8 -70.98 -8.45 -14.16
CA ASN A 8 -69.86 -8.36 -15.11
C ASN A 8 -68.59 -7.87 -14.42
N ARG A 9 -67.45 -8.69 -14.58
CA ARG A 9 -66.26 -8.15 -15.29
C ARG A 9 -65.03 -9.00 -14.91
N PHE A 10 -64.45 -9.77 -15.87
CA PHE A 10 -63.23 -9.65 -16.71
C PHE A 10 -62.03 -10.28 -15.97
N CYS A 11 -61.53 -11.41 -16.46
CA CYS A 11 -60.13 -11.33 -16.97
C CYS A 11 -59.58 -12.75 -17.15
N LYS A 12 -59.72 -13.42 -18.32
CA LYS A 12 -58.69 -13.90 -19.27
C LYS A 12 -57.29 -13.46 -18.85
N VAL A 13 -56.55 -14.42 -18.24
CA VAL A 13 -55.16 -14.69 -18.69
C VAL A 13 -54.63 -15.88 -17.88
N PRO A 14 -53.78 -16.77 -18.57
CA PRO A 14 -53.38 -17.77 -19.57
C PRO A 14 -52.38 -18.78 -19.01
N PHE A 15 -52.65 -20.05 -18.92
CA PHE A 15 -51.87 -21.18 -19.46
C PHE A 15 -50.44 -20.77 -19.81
N SER A 16 -49.81 -19.62 -19.10
CA SER A 16 -48.42 -19.22 -19.35
C SER A 16 -47.66 -19.20 -18.02
N LEU A 17 -48.16 -19.88 -16.97
CA LEU A 17 -47.31 -19.84 -15.75
C LEU A 17 -46.79 -21.24 -15.43
N ALA A 18 -47.36 -22.24 -16.19
CA ALA A 18 -46.83 -23.60 -15.93
C ALA A 18 -45.79 -23.98 -16.98
N ALA A 19 -45.70 -23.16 -18.10
CA ALA A 19 -44.62 -23.35 -19.09
C ALA A 19 -43.42 -22.46 -18.77
N GLY A 20 -43.61 -21.48 -17.83
CA GLY A 20 -42.53 -20.57 -17.38
C GLY A 20 -41.82 -21.11 -16.13
N LEU A 21 -42.45 -22.10 -15.42
CA LEU A 21 -41.81 -22.70 -14.23
C LEU A 21 -41.09 -24.00 -14.59
N LEU A 22 -41.34 -24.56 -15.81
CA LEU A 22 -40.59 -25.74 -16.31
C LEU A 22 -39.41 -25.32 -17.19
N LEU A 23 -39.40 -23.94 -17.64
CA LEU A 23 -38.22 -23.40 -18.38
C LEU A 23 -37.23 -22.75 -17.42
N SER A 24 -37.73 -22.42 -16.13
CA SER A 24 -36.82 -21.86 -15.09
C SER A 24 -36.19 -22.98 -14.25
N ALA A 25 -36.82 -24.23 -14.28
CA ALA A 25 -36.18 -25.37 -13.58
C ALA A 25 -35.22 -26.11 -14.54
N VAL A 26 -35.28 -25.81 -15.91
CA VAL A 26 -34.30 -26.37 -16.87
C VAL A 26 -33.20 -25.33 -17.13
N SER A 27 -33.37 -24.00 -16.64
CA SER A 27 -32.31 -22.98 -16.77
C SER A 27 -31.50 -22.88 -15.48
N LEU A 28 -32.09 -23.53 -14.33
CA LEU A 28 -31.28 -23.47 -13.08
C LEU A 28 -30.60 -24.82 -12.84
N ALA A 29 -30.89 -25.88 -13.70
CA ALA A 29 -30.06 -27.11 -13.69
C ALA A 29 -29.04 -27.08 -14.84
N SER A 30 -28.99 -25.97 -15.65
CA SER A 30 -27.97 -25.85 -16.72
C SER A 30 -26.78 -24.99 -16.25
N VAL A 31 -26.72 -24.73 -14.93
CA VAL A 31 -25.49 -24.04 -14.47
C VAL A 31 -24.54 -25.11 -13.88
N ALA A 32 -24.80 -26.44 -14.25
CA ALA A 32 -23.70 -27.38 -13.94
C ALA A 32 -23.58 -28.42 -15.05
N ALA A 33 -24.15 -28.16 -16.29
CA ALA A 33 -23.83 -29.20 -17.31
C ALA A 33 -23.54 -28.50 -18.65
N SER A 34 -22.26 -28.19 -18.91
CA SER A 34 -21.78 -27.74 -20.24
C SER A 34 -21.89 -28.84 -21.30
N CYS A 35 -22.88 -28.73 -22.21
CA CYS A 35 -23.15 -29.69 -23.31
C CYS A 35 -22.34 -29.29 -24.55
N ARG A 36 -21.51 -30.30 -25.10
CA ARG A 36 -20.81 -30.17 -26.40
C ARG A 36 -21.59 -30.92 -27.48
N PHE A 37 -21.89 -30.19 -28.67
CA PHE A 37 -22.59 -30.83 -29.82
C PHE A 37 -21.58 -31.17 -30.92
N GLU A 38 -21.26 -32.52 -30.97
CA GLU A 38 -20.48 -32.96 -32.16
C GLU A 38 -21.17 -34.16 -32.82
N ASP A 39 -21.49 -34.04 -34.19
CA ASP A 39 -22.02 -35.09 -35.10
C ASP A 39 -23.42 -35.53 -34.68
N GLY A 40 -24.22 -34.57 -34.19
CA GLY A 40 -25.67 -34.88 -34.02
C GLY A 40 -25.94 -35.58 -32.69
N ARG A 41 -24.90 -35.69 -31.66
CA ARG A 41 -25.15 -36.34 -30.36
C ARG A 41 -24.85 -35.34 -29.23
N PHE A 42 -25.87 -35.41 -28.16
CA PHE A 42 -25.82 -34.58 -26.93
C PHE A 42 -24.98 -35.28 -25.85
N THR A 43 -23.68 -34.67 -25.63
CA THR A 43 -22.96 -35.29 -24.48
C THR A 43 -22.91 -34.30 -23.31
N VAL A 44 -23.52 -34.63 -22.16
CA VAL A 44 -23.42 -33.87 -20.90
C VAL A 44 -22.03 -34.10 -20.29
N LEU A 45 -21.25 -32.99 -20.39
CA LEU A 45 -19.85 -33.07 -19.90
C LEU A 45 -19.84 -33.05 -18.36
N THR A 46 -19.52 -34.21 -17.71
CA THR A 46 -19.35 -34.25 -16.24
C THR A 46 -17.93 -33.80 -15.88
N GLY A 47 -17.74 -32.38 -15.76
CA GLY A 47 -16.47 -31.76 -15.27
C GLY A 47 -16.69 -30.28 -14.95
N SER A 48 -16.00 -29.76 -13.84
CA SER A 48 -15.96 -28.33 -13.47
C SER A 48 -15.47 -27.46 -14.64
N TYR A 49 -16.33 -26.77 -15.38
CA TYR A 49 -16.04 -25.91 -16.54
C TYR A 49 -15.73 -24.48 -16.06
N THR A 50 -15.38 -24.48 -14.82
CA THR A 50 -14.95 -23.13 -14.35
C THR A 50 -13.44 -22.95 -14.58
N PRO A 51 -13.13 -21.81 -15.28
CA PRO A 51 -11.71 -21.56 -15.52
C PRO A 51 -10.91 -21.44 -14.20
N PRO A 52 -9.59 -21.82 -14.25
CA PRO A 52 -8.78 -21.57 -13.05
C PRO A 52 -8.77 -20.09 -12.67
N VAL A 53 -8.58 -19.82 -11.40
CA VAL A 53 -8.53 -18.43 -10.91
C VAL A 53 -7.13 -18.14 -10.35
N LEU A 54 -6.59 -16.94 -10.91
CA LEU A 54 -5.35 -16.48 -10.26
C LEU A 54 -5.70 -15.83 -8.91
N GLU A 55 -5.21 -16.47 -7.87
CA GLU A 55 -5.63 -16.00 -6.53
C GLU A 55 -4.64 -14.97 -5.98
N SER A 56 -3.38 -15.23 -6.36
CA SER A 56 -2.47 -14.20 -5.82
C SER A 56 -1.14 -14.25 -6.59
N PHE A 57 -0.50 -13.11 -6.57
CA PHE A 57 0.90 -12.91 -7.04
C PHE A 57 1.68 -12.13 -5.99
N THR A 58 2.85 -12.80 -5.63
CA THR A 58 3.60 -12.12 -4.55
C THR A 58 5.11 -12.17 -4.88
N LEU A 59 5.67 -11.02 -4.81
CA LEU A 59 7.15 -11.05 -4.94
C LEU A 59 7.79 -11.60 -3.66
N THR A 60 8.73 -12.49 -3.82
CA THR A 60 9.35 -13.08 -2.61
C THR A 60 10.82 -12.63 -2.53
N GLY A 61 11.27 -11.89 -3.54
CA GLY A 61 12.66 -11.37 -3.59
C GLY A 61 12.88 -10.58 -4.90
N GLU A 62 14.16 -10.23 -5.07
CA GLU A 62 14.46 -9.35 -6.25
C GLU A 62 14.45 -10.19 -7.53
N SER A 63 14.43 -11.59 -7.33
CA SER A 63 14.45 -12.39 -8.57
C SER A 63 13.40 -13.50 -8.49
N SER A 64 12.57 -13.28 -7.57
CA SER A 64 11.64 -14.43 -7.47
C SER A 64 10.25 -13.93 -7.08
N ALA A 65 9.22 -14.72 -7.51
CA ALA A 65 7.82 -14.44 -7.15
C ALA A 65 7.04 -15.75 -7.11
N VAL A 66 5.84 -15.59 -6.47
CA VAL A 66 5.01 -16.81 -6.38
C VAL A 66 3.62 -16.47 -6.91
N LEU A 67 3.16 -17.44 -7.80
CA LEU A 67 1.75 -17.40 -8.24
C LEU A 67 0.93 -18.50 -7.56
N CYS A 68 -0.27 -18.01 -7.29
CA CYS A 68 -1.18 -19.02 -6.68
C CYS A 68 -2.47 -19.08 -7.50
N PHE A 69 -2.78 -20.36 -7.89
CA PHE A 69 -4.03 -20.56 -8.65
C PHE A 69 -4.95 -21.48 -7.86
N SER A 70 -6.23 -21.40 -8.25
CA SER A 70 -7.25 -22.20 -7.54
C SER A 70 -7.06 -23.70 -7.80
N ARG A 71 -6.24 -24.02 -8.84
CA ARG A 71 -5.94 -25.44 -9.17
C ARG A 71 -4.71 -25.48 -10.08
N LYS A 72 -4.33 -26.65 -10.32
CA LYS A 72 -3.11 -26.82 -11.15
C LYS A 72 -3.36 -26.36 -12.59
N VAL A 73 -2.32 -25.64 -13.10
CA VAL A 73 -2.48 -25.14 -14.49
C VAL A 73 -1.21 -25.38 -15.29
N GLU A 74 -1.41 -25.30 -16.58
CA GLU A 74 -0.27 -25.31 -17.51
C GLU A 74 -0.17 -23.94 -18.21
N PHE A 75 1.13 -23.45 -18.23
CA PHE A 75 1.29 -22.10 -18.81
C PHE A 75 1.46 -22.22 -20.34
N THR A 76 0.62 -21.53 -21.06
CA THR A 76 0.86 -21.42 -22.52
C THR A 76 1.62 -20.14 -22.86
N LEU A 77 1.51 -19.20 -21.94
CA LEU A 77 2.27 -17.94 -22.05
C LEU A 77 2.57 -17.43 -20.63
N LEU A 78 3.79 -17.01 -20.49
CA LEU A 78 4.13 -16.32 -19.23
C LEU A 78 5.35 -15.45 -19.45
N GLU A 79 5.08 -14.19 -19.24
CA GLU A 79 6.16 -13.22 -19.50
C GLU A 79 5.91 -11.95 -18.67
N TYR A 80 7.04 -11.18 -18.65
CA TYR A 80 6.89 -9.88 -17.98
C TYR A 80 7.76 -8.85 -18.68
N ALA A 81 7.33 -7.60 -18.44
CA ALA A 81 8.14 -6.52 -19.06
C ALA A 81 8.04 -5.26 -18.20
N ARG A 82 9.20 -4.53 -18.31
CA ARG A 82 9.15 -3.21 -17.61
C ARG A 82 8.15 -2.29 -18.30
N ALA A 83 7.34 -1.66 -17.48
CA ALA A 83 6.30 -0.79 -18.04
C ALA A 83 6.88 0.58 -18.42
N VAL A 84 7.88 0.62 -19.36
CA VAL A 84 8.41 1.92 -19.82
C VAL A 84 7.74 2.25 -21.17
N PRO A 85 7.11 3.49 -21.25
CA PRO A 85 6.51 3.87 -22.54
C PRO A 85 7.55 3.82 -23.68
N GLY A 86 7.31 2.84 -24.70
CA GLY A 86 8.14 2.86 -25.94
C GLY A 86 9.21 1.76 -25.91
N GLU A 87 9.35 0.93 -24.79
CA GLU A 87 10.32 -0.18 -24.72
C GLU A 87 9.58 -1.48 -24.39
N GLU A 88 9.38 -2.28 -25.46
CA GLU A 88 8.70 -3.57 -25.20
C GLU A 88 9.72 -4.71 -25.13
N ASN A 89 10.53 -4.69 -24.04
CA ASN A 89 11.39 -5.90 -24.07
C ASN A 89 10.75 -7.01 -23.23
N GLN A 90 10.03 -7.83 -23.91
CA GLN A 90 9.45 -9.01 -23.22
C GLN A 90 10.53 -9.98 -22.78
N VAL A 91 10.33 -10.30 -21.46
CA VAL A 91 11.39 -11.20 -20.93
C VAL A 91 10.70 -12.49 -20.44
N GLN A 92 11.40 -13.55 -20.74
CA GLN A 92 10.89 -14.82 -20.20
C GLN A 92 11.59 -15.15 -18.86
N PHE A 93 10.82 -15.92 -18.11
CA PHE A 93 11.40 -16.30 -16.79
C PHE A 93 12.48 -17.36 -16.99
N ARG A 94 13.48 -17.23 -16.12
CA ARG A 94 14.55 -18.26 -16.16
C ARG A 94 14.00 -19.65 -15.83
N ALA A 95 13.13 -19.69 -14.86
CA ALA A 95 12.57 -21.00 -14.49
C ALA A 95 11.21 -20.79 -13.80
N VAL A 96 10.30 -21.86 -13.95
CA VAL A 96 9.02 -21.92 -13.22
C VAL A 96 8.90 -23.28 -12.53
N HIS A 97 8.79 -23.20 -11.17
CA HIS A 97 8.76 -24.47 -10.41
C HIS A 97 7.36 -24.65 -9.80
N PHE A 98 6.81 -25.88 -9.99
CA PHE A 98 5.52 -26.23 -9.35
C PHE A 98 5.75 -26.77 -7.94
N GLY A 99 4.85 -26.42 -6.90
CA GLY A 99 4.83 -27.16 -5.61
C GLY A 99 5.65 -26.44 -4.54
N ASP A 100 6.14 -25.22 -4.78
CA ASP A 100 6.94 -24.64 -3.67
C ASP A 100 6.14 -23.50 -3.00
N ALA A 101 5.21 -23.85 -2.10
CA ALA A 101 4.70 -22.81 -1.17
C ALA A 101 5.84 -22.24 -0.31
N LEU A 102 6.35 -20.99 -0.65
CA LEU A 102 7.22 -20.08 0.13
C LEU A 102 8.26 -20.86 0.94
N ASN A 103 9.20 -21.71 0.35
CA ASN A 103 10.40 -22.08 1.15
C ASN A 103 11.53 -21.09 0.89
N THR A 104 11.57 -19.90 1.53
CA THR A 104 12.77 -19.03 1.73
C THR A 104 13.94 -19.82 2.30
N ALA A 105 14.45 -20.91 1.75
CA ALA A 105 15.83 -21.20 2.23
C ALA A 105 16.77 -21.26 1.02
N ALA A 106 17.25 -20.13 0.56
CA ALA A 106 18.64 -19.89 0.12
C ALA A 106 19.42 -21.21 -0.03
N ASP A 107 19.31 -21.98 -1.05
CA ASP A 107 20.43 -22.77 -1.59
C ASP A 107 21.79 -22.17 -1.21
N SER A 108 22.14 -22.12 0.13
CA SER A 108 23.55 -22.03 0.53
C SER A 108 24.04 -23.41 0.98
N THR A 109 24.47 -24.32 0.11
CA THR A 109 25.56 -25.27 0.44
C THR A 109 26.58 -24.65 1.41
N ASP A 110 26.23 -24.80 2.80
CA ASP A 110 27.30 -25.15 3.76
C ASP A 110 26.72 -25.17 5.18
N SER A 111 26.22 -26.25 5.74
CA SER A 111 25.92 -26.70 7.11
C SER A 111 26.85 -26.06 8.14
N PRO A 112 26.41 -26.26 9.63
CA PRO A 112 25.36 -25.94 10.60
C PRO A 112 25.94 -25.41 11.92
N ALA A 113 25.20 -24.22 12.42
CA ALA A 113 25.12 -24.27 13.90
C ALA A 113 24.17 -23.17 14.39
N ASP A 114 22.95 -23.53 14.86
CA ASP A 114 22.40 -23.31 16.21
C ASP A 114 21.07 -22.56 16.12
N GLY A 115 19.93 -23.34 16.07
CA GLY A 115 18.73 -23.51 16.95
C GLY A 115 17.86 -22.25 16.96
N ALA A 116 17.00 -22.05 15.87
CA ALA A 116 15.65 -21.47 16.10
C ALA A 116 14.68 -21.98 15.03
N GLU A 117 14.17 -23.15 15.21
CA GLU A 117 12.96 -23.76 14.61
C GLU A 117 11.85 -22.73 14.42
N VAL A 118 11.92 -21.96 13.30
CA VAL A 118 10.75 -21.22 12.77
C VAL A 118 9.74 -22.24 12.20
N SER A 119 8.82 -22.74 13.03
CA SER A 119 7.54 -23.44 12.78
C SER A 119 6.90 -22.95 11.47
N ALA A 120 7.23 -23.65 10.31
CA ALA A 120 6.57 -23.91 9.02
C ALA A 120 5.04 -24.04 9.19
N SER A 121 4.32 -22.90 9.21
CA SER A 121 2.86 -23.03 8.97
C SER A 121 2.60 -23.85 7.69
N ASP A 122 2.57 -25.17 7.77
CA ASP A 122 1.83 -26.19 7.00
C ASP A 122 0.43 -25.69 6.62
N SER A 123 0.23 -24.54 5.98
CA SER A 123 -1.19 -24.43 5.54
C SER A 123 -1.24 -24.33 4.02
N ALA A 124 -0.59 -25.22 3.20
CA ALA A 124 -0.93 -25.17 1.75
C ALA A 124 -2.29 -25.85 1.51
N ASP A 125 -3.40 -25.10 1.66
CA ASP A 125 -4.68 -25.60 1.13
C ASP A 125 -4.47 -26.60 -0.02
N PRO A 126 -4.64 -27.89 0.20
CA PRO A 126 -4.40 -28.98 -0.78
C PRO A 126 -5.12 -28.73 -2.10
N GLU A 127 -5.97 -27.65 -2.12
CA GLU A 127 -6.70 -27.44 -3.39
C GLU A 127 -6.07 -26.32 -4.22
N LYS A 128 -5.09 -25.62 -3.67
CA LYS A 128 -4.45 -24.52 -4.44
C LYS A 128 -3.10 -25.00 -5.02
N ALA A 129 -2.86 -24.34 -6.16
CA ALA A 129 -1.57 -24.67 -6.82
C ALA A 129 -0.64 -23.46 -6.83
N TYR A 130 0.63 -23.72 -6.44
CA TYR A 130 1.60 -22.61 -6.32
C TYR A 130 2.74 -22.81 -7.33
N TYR A 131 3.13 -21.64 -7.92
CA TYR A 131 4.24 -21.65 -8.89
C TYR A 131 5.25 -20.56 -8.52
N ARG A 132 6.47 -21.07 -8.32
CA ARG A 132 7.55 -20.10 -8.08
C ARG A 132 8.20 -19.66 -9.41
N LEU A 133 8.19 -18.33 -9.53
CA LEU A 133 8.83 -17.75 -10.72
C LEU A 133 10.23 -17.24 -10.40
N ILE A 134 11.22 -17.60 -11.34
CA ILE A 134 12.60 -17.10 -11.16
C ILE A 134 12.92 -16.17 -12.33
N PHE A 135 13.26 -14.91 -11.93
CA PHE A 135 13.55 -13.91 -12.97
C PHE A 135 14.98 -14.12 -13.47
N PRO A 136 15.24 -13.85 -14.67
CA PRO A 136 16.61 -14.01 -15.19
C PRO A 136 17.57 -12.96 -14.62
N GLU A 137 17.00 -11.84 -14.31
CA GLU A 137 17.76 -10.79 -13.61
C GLU A 137 16.87 -10.14 -12.53
N PRO A 138 17.59 -9.64 -11.49
CA PRO A 138 16.79 -8.99 -10.44
C PRO A 138 15.96 -7.82 -10.99
N ALA A 139 14.62 -7.89 -10.61
CA ALA A 139 13.82 -6.71 -10.97
C ALA A 139 14.34 -5.44 -10.31
N ARG A 140 14.34 -4.41 -11.12
CA ARG A 140 14.90 -3.14 -10.60
C ARG A 140 13.96 -2.55 -9.53
N ILE A 141 14.55 -2.06 -8.42
CA ILE A 141 13.74 -1.52 -7.30
C ILE A 141 12.93 -0.31 -7.78
N GLY A 142 11.64 -0.46 -7.51
CA GLY A 142 10.80 0.74 -7.72
C GLY A 142 10.32 0.84 -9.18
N SER A 143 10.85 -0.09 -10.00
CA SER A 143 10.40 -0.04 -11.40
C SER A 143 9.10 -0.84 -11.56
N GLU A 144 8.23 -0.25 -12.44
CA GLU A 144 6.93 -0.94 -12.69
C GLU A 144 7.07 -1.99 -13.80
N TYR A 145 6.44 -3.11 -13.50
CA TYR A 145 6.47 -4.23 -14.47
C TYR A 145 5.04 -4.69 -14.75
N LEU A 146 4.88 -5.23 -15.97
CA LEU A 146 3.60 -5.89 -16.28
C LEU A 146 3.82 -7.39 -16.53
N LEU A 147 3.08 -8.18 -15.72
CA LEU A 147 3.14 -9.64 -15.88
C LEU A 147 1.93 -10.09 -16.70
N ARG A 148 2.29 -10.86 -17.74
CA ARG A 148 1.20 -11.40 -18.58
C ARG A 148 1.35 -12.93 -18.70
N GLY A 149 0.11 -13.51 -18.60
CA GLY A 149 0.17 -14.98 -18.68
C GLY A 149 -1.13 -15.55 -19.23
N ALA A 150 -0.95 -16.70 -19.79
CA ALA A 150 -2.12 -17.50 -20.22
C ALA A 150 -1.92 -18.95 -19.77
N VAL A 151 -3.04 -19.48 -19.16
CA VAL A 151 -2.87 -20.83 -18.56
C VAL A 151 -4.06 -21.69 -18.97
N LYS A 152 -3.86 -23.02 -18.91
CA LYS A 152 -4.94 -24.00 -19.12
C LYS A 152 -4.93 -25.05 -18.01
N ASP A 153 -6.16 -25.39 -17.59
CA ASP A 153 -6.19 -26.47 -16.57
C ASP A 153 -6.45 -27.82 -17.26
N THR A 154 -6.58 -28.95 -16.38
CA THR A 154 -6.72 -30.32 -16.95
C THR A 154 -8.05 -30.45 -17.71
N GLY A 155 -8.98 -29.56 -17.32
CA GLY A 155 -10.29 -29.60 -18.02
C GLY A 155 -10.31 -28.69 -19.26
N LYS A 156 -9.16 -28.18 -19.68
CA LYS A 156 -8.95 -27.34 -20.88
C LYS A 156 -9.63 -25.99 -20.74
N ASN A 157 -10.01 -25.69 -19.57
CA ASN A 157 -10.41 -24.29 -19.34
C ASN A 157 -9.20 -23.34 -19.35
N THR A 158 -9.46 -22.10 -19.87
CA THR A 158 -8.29 -21.19 -20.01
C THR A 158 -8.53 -19.91 -19.20
N LEU A 159 -7.36 -19.30 -18.79
CA LEU A 159 -7.38 -17.97 -18.14
C LEU A 159 -6.22 -17.15 -18.70
N GLU A 160 -6.60 -15.92 -19.17
CA GLU A 160 -5.54 -14.92 -19.48
C GLU A 160 -5.52 -13.83 -18.38
N PHE A 161 -4.28 -13.50 -18.04
CA PHE A 161 -4.23 -12.50 -16.96
C PHE A 161 -3.08 -11.53 -17.25
N SER A 162 -3.30 -10.30 -16.64
CA SER A 162 -2.26 -9.24 -16.68
C SER A 162 -2.26 -8.49 -15.34
N LEU A 163 -1.01 -8.48 -14.80
CA LEU A 163 -0.94 -7.79 -13.49
C LEU A 163 0.31 -6.91 -13.43
N ALA A 164 0.11 -5.69 -12.88
CA ALA A 164 1.26 -4.80 -12.66
C ALA A 164 1.92 -5.11 -11.30
N PHE A 165 3.31 -5.05 -11.40
CA PHE A 165 3.96 -5.16 -10.08
C PHE A 165 5.20 -4.26 -10.06
N ILE A 166 5.71 -3.99 -8.82
CA ILE A 166 6.89 -3.12 -8.66
C ILE A 166 8.07 -3.99 -8.18
N GLY A 167 9.20 -3.73 -8.90
CA GLY A 167 10.40 -4.46 -8.46
C GLY A 167 10.57 -4.48 -6.95
N TYR A 168 11.10 -5.63 -6.51
CA TYR A 168 11.20 -5.85 -5.05
C TYR A 168 12.44 -5.14 -4.48
N ASN A 169 12.19 -4.44 -3.37
CA ASN A 169 13.31 -3.73 -2.71
C ASN A 169 13.84 -4.55 -1.52
N GLU A 170 15.08 -5.18 -1.68
CA GLU A 170 15.65 -5.98 -0.56
C GLU A 170 16.51 -5.11 0.35
N ARG A 171 16.59 -3.87 -0.08
CA ARG A 171 17.45 -2.96 0.71
C ARG A 171 16.60 -1.84 1.32
N VAL A 172 15.41 -2.21 1.85
CA VAL A 172 14.54 -1.15 2.38
C VAL A 172 15.23 -0.48 3.57
N SER A 173 15.27 0.89 3.45
CA SER A 173 15.94 1.61 4.55
C SER A 173 15.03 1.69 5.78
N ALA A 174 15.68 1.65 7.01
CA ALA A 174 14.93 1.98 8.23
C ALA A 174 14.73 3.50 8.37
N ALA A 175 13.43 3.84 8.69
CA ALA A 175 13.14 5.29 8.78
C ALA A 175 12.05 5.53 9.82
N VAL A 176 12.03 6.78 10.32
CA VAL A 176 10.96 7.17 11.26
C VAL A 176 10.46 8.56 10.86
N PHE A 177 9.23 8.84 11.29
CA PHE A 177 8.76 10.22 11.09
C PHE A 177 9.59 11.22 11.91
N SER A 178 9.80 12.35 11.29
CA SER A 178 10.53 13.38 12.08
C SER A 178 9.70 14.67 12.14
N GLU A 179 8.85 14.88 11.17
CA GLU A 179 8.02 16.10 11.15
C GLU A 179 6.83 15.91 10.20
N ALA A 180 5.73 16.55 10.58
CA ALA A 180 4.58 16.60 9.65
C ALA A 180 3.98 18.00 9.63
N GLY A 181 3.67 18.44 8.39
CA GLY A 181 3.02 19.76 8.18
C GLY A 181 1.65 19.57 7.54
N PRO A 182 0.60 19.48 8.31
CA PRO A 182 -0.71 19.09 7.76
C PRO A 182 -1.43 20.26 7.08
N VAL A 183 -0.85 21.51 7.26
CA VAL A 183 -1.61 22.65 6.69
C VAL A 183 -0.87 23.15 5.44
N HIS A 184 -1.71 23.36 4.36
CA HIS A 184 -1.11 23.97 3.15
C HIS A 184 -1.53 25.44 3.05
N SER A 185 -0.78 26.18 2.32
CA SER A 185 -1.09 27.60 2.07
C SER A 185 -0.82 27.92 0.60
N LEU A 186 -2.01 28.23 0.00
CA LEU A 186 -1.86 28.61 -1.43
C LEU A 186 -1.90 30.14 -1.55
N SER A 187 -0.94 30.75 -2.19
CA SER A 187 -1.00 32.22 -2.36
C SER A 187 -1.18 32.56 -3.85
N SER A 188 -2.38 33.22 -4.11
CA SER A 188 -2.63 33.63 -5.52
C SER A 188 -1.72 34.81 -5.91
N LYS A 189 -1.19 35.47 -4.92
CA LYS A 189 -0.38 36.68 -5.22
C LYS A 189 1.11 36.32 -5.33
N ASN A 190 1.52 35.21 -4.62
CA ASN A 190 2.93 34.78 -4.69
C ASN A 190 2.98 33.25 -4.72
N PRO A 191 2.74 32.69 -5.84
CA PRO A 191 2.70 31.22 -5.98
C PRO A 191 4.02 30.57 -5.56
N GLU A 192 5.09 31.31 -5.60
CA GLU A 192 6.41 30.74 -5.20
C GLU A 192 6.49 30.56 -3.67
N LYS A 193 5.46 31.13 -3.00
CA LYS A 193 5.51 31.00 -1.52
C LYS A 193 4.49 29.94 -1.06
N ALA A 194 3.90 29.30 -2.06
CA ALA A 194 2.92 28.27 -1.66
C ALA A 194 3.59 27.14 -0.86
N LYS A 195 2.85 26.75 0.12
CA LYS A 195 3.38 25.70 1.01
C LYS A 195 2.48 24.46 0.93
N ALA A 196 3.12 23.35 0.60
CA ALA A 196 2.35 22.09 0.53
C ALA A 196 2.41 21.37 1.87
N GLU A 197 1.30 20.53 2.06
CA GLU A 197 1.48 19.57 3.18
C GLU A 197 2.70 18.68 2.94
N PHE A 198 3.29 18.30 4.11
CA PHE A 198 4.44 17.39 3.89
C PHE A 198 4.59 16.47 5.11
N ILE A 199 5.27 15.37 4.82
CA ILE A 199 5.78 14.48 5.88
C ILE A 199 7.30 14.31 5.71
N GLU A 200 7.98 14.35 6.86
CA GLU A 200 9.45 14.22 6.78
C GLU A 200 9.89 12.94 7.50
N LEU A 201 10.78 12.29 6.81
CA LEU A 201 11.35 11.07 7.42
C LEU A 201 12.81 11.31 7.79
N TYR A 202 13.16 10.70 8.90
CA TYR A 202 14.59 10.56 9.22
C TYR A 202 15.08 9.14 8.92
N ILE A 203 16.27 9.09 8.23
CA ILE A 203 16.75 7.78 7.77
C ILE A 203 17.73 7.22 8.80
N LEU A 204 17.45 5.97 9.27
CA LEU A 204 18.27 5.38 10.35
C LEU A 204 19.38 4.51 9.77
N GLU A 205 19.12 4.07 8.51
CA GLU A 205 20.18 3.22 7.91
C GLU A 205 20.18 3.42 6.39
N ASP A 206 21.42 3.23 5.85
CA ASP A 206 21.52 3.34 4.38
C ASP A 206 20.54 2.36 3.71
N GLY A 207 20.15 2.76 2.48
CA GLY A 207 19.27 1.83 1.72
C GLY A 207 18.46 2.59 0.67
N ASN A 208 17.36 1.91 0.37
CA ASN A 208 16.47 2.46 -0.68
C ASN A 208 15.03 2.53 -0.15
N ILE A 209 14.34 3.64 -0.41
CA ILE A 209 13.01 3.82 0.24
C ILE A 209 11.92 3.32 -0.72
N GLY A 210 12.30 2.84 -1.84
CA GLY A 210 11.30 2.34 -2.81
C GLY A 210 10.36 1.29 -2.19
N GLY A 211 9.06 1.55 -2.39
CA GLY A 211 8.07 0.55 -1.91
C GLY A 211 7.55 0.87 -0.51
N MET A 212 8.29 1.72 0.26
CA MET A 212 7.69 2.11 1.57
C MET A 212 6.38 2.86 1.35
N VAL A 213 5.53 2.75 2.45
CA VAL A 213 4.20 3.34 2.22
C VAL A 213 3.88 4.29 3.38
N ILE A 214 3.43 5.48 2.95
CA ILE A 214 2.90 6.41 3.95
C ILE A 214 1.37 6.44 3.83
N GLN A 215 0.79 6.31 5.04
CA GLN A 215 -0.69 6.25 5.03
C GLN A 215 -1.25 7.31 5.98
N SER A 216 -2.27 7.95 5.38
CA SER A 216 -3.07 8.88 6.20
C SER A 216 -4.51 8.38 6.29
N ALA A 217 -4.93 8.29 7.58
CA ALA A 217 -6.32 7.82 7.74
C ALA A 217 -7.31 8.89 7.23
N HIS A 218 -6.87 10.10 7.30
CA HIS A 218 -7.74 11.18 6.79
C HIS A 218 -7.91 11.08 5.26
N ASP A 219 -6.79 10.71 4.63
CA ASP A 219 -6.83 10.79 3.15
C ASP A 219 -7.43 9.51 2.57
N GLY A 220 -7.53 8.50 3.44
CA GLY A 220 -8.21 7.26 3.00
C GLY A 220 -7.22 6.25 2.44
N GLU A 221 -7.67 4.96 2.29
CA GLU A 221 -6.77 3.85 1.89
C GLU A 221 -6.42 3.93 0.41
N LEU A 222 -7.25 4.61 -0.32
CA LEU A 222 -6.97 4.65 -1.78
C LEU A 222 -5.91 5.71 -2.10
N ALA A 223 -5.57 6.44 -1.01
CA ALA A 223 -4.59 7.52 -1.28
C ALA A 223 -3.23 7.18 -0.68
N ASP A 224 -3.00 5.91 -0.34
CA ASP A 224 -1.66 5.55 0.16
C ASP A 224 -0.57 5.99 -0.83
N PHE A 225 0.43 6.48 -0.22
CA PHE A 225 1.55 6.90 -1.10
C PHE A 225 2.71 5.91 -1.02
N VAL A 226 2.94 5.26 -2.16
CA VAL A 226 4.09 4.34 -2.25
C VAL A 226 5.32 5.13 -2.77
N LEU A 227 6.32 5.13 -1.91
CA LEU A 227 7.49 5.95 -2.26
C LEU A 227 8.27 5.34 -3.43
N PRO A 228 8.69 6.25 -4.31
CA PRO A 228 9.52 5.78 -5.42
C PRO A 228 10.92 5.36 -4.96
N ALA A 229 11.60 4.74 -5.89
CA ALA A 229 12.97 4.29 -5.54
C ALA A 229 13.92 5.51 -5.45
N ALA A 230 14.59 5.52 -4.31
CA ALA A 230 15.63 6.54 -4.11
C ALA A 230 16.62 6.08 -3.04
N GLU A 231 17.91 6.31 -3.44
CA GLU A 231 18.94 5.91 -2.45
C GLU A 231 19.06 6.96 -1.33
N VAL A 232 19.15 6.37 -0.13
CA VAL A 232 19.27 7.33 1.00
C VAL A 232 20.38 6.85 1.94
N LYS A 233 20.82 7.86 2.75
CA LYS A 233 21.90 7.54 3.71
C LYS A 233 21.41 7.80 5.14
N ALA A 234 21.97 6.92 6.02
CA ALA A 234 21.68 7.18 7.44
C ALA A 234 21.97 8.65 7.80
N GLY A 235 21.00 9.22 8.54
CA GLY A 235 21.19 10.62 8.97
C GLY A 235 20.47 11.60 8.04
N ASP A 236 20.05 11.06 6.90
CA ASP A 236 19.36 11.97 5.95
C ASP A 236 17.96 12.33 6.49
N TYR A 237 17.61 13.62 6.16
CA TYR A 237 16.18 13.99 6.26
C TYR A 237 15.56 14.06 4.87
N LEU A 238 14.54 13.24 4.69
CA LEU A 238 13.84 13.20 3.40
C LEU A 238 12.44 13.82 3.57
N THR A 239 12.13 14.71 2.60
CA THR A 239 10.80 15.35 2.70
C THR A 239 9.89 14.81 1.60
N VAL A 240 8.72 14.35 2.09
CA VAL A 240 7.69 13.89 1.15
C VAL A 240 6.59 14.96 1.09
N HIS A 241 6.52 15.54 -0.10
CA HIS A 241 5.47 16.56 -0.29
C HIS A 241 4.19 15.91 -0.83
N LEU A 242 3.07 16.31 -0.27
CA LEU A 242 1.86 15.50 -0.52
C LEU A 242 1.00 16.19 -1.59
N ARG A 243 1.65 17.22 -2.17
CA ARG A 243 1.04 17.88 -3.35
C ARG A 243 2.15 18.48 -4.20
N VAL A 244 1.76 18.60 -5.52
CA VAL A 244 2.75 19.24 -6.43
C VAL A 244 2.28 20.67 -6.73
N LEU A 245 3.16 21.58 -6.28
CA LEU A 245 2.77 23.00 -6.49
C LEU A 245 3.76 23.67 -7.44
N GLY A 246 3.51 23.72 -8.70
CA GLY A 246 4.38 24.46 -9.64
C GLY A 246 5.35 23.51 -10.36
N GLU A 247 6.04 23.99 -11.38
CA GLU A 247 6.88 23.16 -12.28
C GLU A 247 8.23 22.86 -11.62
N LYS A 248 8.50 23.60 -10.59
CA LYS A 248 9.83 23.37 -9.96
C LYS A 248 9.71 22.32 -8.84
N ALA A 249 8.47 21.75 -8.65
CA ALA A 249 8.26 20.65 -7.68
C ALA A 249 8.55 19.30 -8.36
N VAL A 250 9.79 18.92 -8.16
CA VAL A 250 10.21 17.70 -8.89
C VAL A 250 10.84 16.73 -7.87
N SER A 251 10.39 15.44 -8.07
CA SER A 251 11.01 14.43 -7.18
C SER A 251 12.50 14.25 -7.51
N GLU A 252 13.29 14.14 -6.38
CA GLU A 252 14.75 13.95 -6.52
C GLU A 252 15.09 12.48 -6.23
N THR A 253 14.96 11.62 -7.27
CA THR A 253 15.17 10.16 -7.08
C THR A 253 16.55 9.75 -7.59
N GLY A 254 17.30 10.81 -8.16
CA GLY A 254 18.68 10.55 -8.63
C GLY A 254 19.71 11.23 -7.74
N THR A 255 20.83 11.60 -8.31
CA THR A 255 21.96 12.08 -7.48
C THR A 255 21.86 13.60 -7.28
N ASP A 256 21.02 14.24 -8.13
CA ASP A 256 20.92 15.71 -7.97
C ASP A 256 19.80 16.06 -6.97
N LEU A 257 20.23 16.55 -5.71
CA LEU A 257 19.24 16.81 -4.65
C LEU A 257 18.77 18.27 -4.71
N ALA A 258 19.21 18.99 -5.65
CA ALA A 258 18.81 20.41 -5.73
C ALA A 258 17.85 20.62 -6.91
N LEU A 259 17.27 19.52 -7.39
CA LEU A 259 16.38 19.66 -8.57
C LEU A 259 15.11 20.42 -8.19
N SER A 260 14.61 20.18 -7.01
CA SER A 260 13.41 20.93 -6.60
C SER A 260 13.82 22.26 -5.94
N SER A 261 13.09 23.26 -6.34
CA SER A 261 13.46 24.58 -5.74
C SER A 261 12.21 25.28 -5.21
N THR A 262 11.24 24.49 -4.71
CA THR A 262 10.02 25.10 -4.12
C THR A 262 10.20 25.26 -2.61
N VAL A 263 9.17 26.03 -2.03
CA VAL A 263 9.19 26.18 -0.55
C VAL A 263 9.20 24.80 0.12
N TYR A 264 10.18 24.73 1.08
CA TYR A 264 10.38 23.52 1.91
C TYR A 264 11.21 22.48 1.15
N SER A 265 11.80 22.93 0.01
CA SER A 265 12.88 22.10 -0.56
C SER A 265 14.25 22.56 -0.03
N TRP A 266 15.07 21.51 0.14
CA TRP A 266 16.43 21.81 0.63
C TRP A 266 17.46 21.11 -0.27
N PRO A 267 18.48 21.87 -0.67
CA PRO A 267 19.40 21.39 -1.73
C PRO A 267 20.23 20.19 -1.25
N GLU A 268 20.19 19.95 0.06
CA GLU A 268 21.03 18.81 0.52
C GLU A 268 20.15 17.68 1.05
N SER A 269 18.85 17.87 0.80
CA SER A 269 17.95 16.80 1.26
C SER A 269 17.06 16.36 0.09
N CYS A 270 16.70 15.10 0.14
CA CYS A 270 15.86 14.51 -0.93
C CYS A 270 14.40 14.96 -0.78
N ASP A 271 13.87 15.51 -1.89
CA ASP A 271 12.45 15.87 -1.92
C ASP A 271 11.68 14.92 -2.84
N ILE A 272 10.65 14.38 -2.24
CA ILE A 272 9.80 13.45 -3.03
C ILE A 272 8.39 14.05 -3.09
N TRP A 273 7.85 14.05 -4.35
CA TRP A 273 6.54 14.71 -4.53
C TRP A 273 5.51 13.66 -4.93
N ASN A 274 4.34 13.72 -4.24
CA ASN A 274 3.24 12.81 -4.62
C ASN A 274 2.58 13.29 -5.92
N GLU A 275 3.12 12.76 -7.02
CA GLU A 275 2.77 13.29 -8.36
C GLU A 275 1.34 12.89 -8.73
N LYS A 276 0.85 11.90 -8.05
CA LYS A 276 -0.50 11.44 -8.45
C LYS A 276 -1.55 12.02 -7.49
N ALA A 277 -1.07 12.88 -6.60
CA ALA A 277 -2.03 13.36 -5.59
C ALA A 277 -2.99 14.37 -6.23
N ASP A 278 -4.29 14.25 -5.78
CA ASP A 278 -5.25 15.32 -6.13
C ASP A 278 -4.91 16.62 -5.37
N ASN A 279 -4.57 17.66 -6.13
CA ASN A 279 -4.03 18.89 -5.49
C ASN A 279 -5.16 19.79 -4.98
N THR A 280 -6.39 19.31 -5.15
CA THR A 280 -7.51 20.16 -4.68
C THR A 280 -8.03 19.67 -3.32
N LYS A 281 -7.49 18.63 -2.89
CA LYS A 281 -8.02 18.08 -1.61
C LYS A 281 -6.92 18.12 -0.54
N THR A 282 -7.50 18.35 0.63
CA THR A 282 -6.56 18.28 1.77
C THR A 282 -6.10 16.82 1.99
N ARG A 283 -4.73 16.75 2.15
CA ARG A 283 -4.21 15.37 2.23
C ARG A 283 -3.97 14.95 3.68
N LEU A 284 -3.71 15.90 4.48
CA LEU A 284 -3.62 15.65 5.93
C LEU A 284 -4.65 16.51 6.66
N GLY A 285 -5.48 15.80 7.56
CA GLY A 285 -6.57 16.54 8.24
C GLY A 285 -6.08 17.23 9.50
N THR A 286 -7.03 18.03 10.06
CA THR A 286 -6.72 18.69 11.35
C THR A 286 -6.57 17.65 12.47
N ASP A 287 -7.18 16.50 12.39
CA ASP A 287 -6.84 15.26 13.14
C ASP A 287 -6.52 14.13 12.16
N ASP A 288 -5.62 13.30 12.63
CA ASP A 288 -5.21 12.24 11.68
C ASP A 288 -4.33 11.22 12.41
N VAL A 289 -4.36 10.05 11.77
CA VAL A 289 -3.38 9.02 12.19
C VAL A 289 -2.54 8.61 10.98
N LEU A 290 -1.17 8.91 11.12
CA LEU A 290 -0.26 8.55 10.01
C LEU A 290 0.50 7.26 10.32
N LEU A 291 0.55 6.42 9.29
CA LEU A 291 1.34 5.19 9.45
C LEU A 291 2.43 5.11 8.39
N LEU A 292 3.54 4.58 8.85
CA LEU A 292 4.63 4.26 7.90
C LEU A 292 4.87 2.75 7.89
N ARG A 293 4.88 2.25 6.62
CA ARG A 293 5.12 0.80 6.50
C ARG A 293 6.33 0.52 5.60
N GLU A 294 6.81 -0.66 5.85
CA GLU A 294 7.97 -1.02 5.02
C GLU A 294 7.53 -1.25 3.56
N ARG A 295 6.29 -1.65 3.43
CA ARG A 295 5.67 -1.82 2.10
C ARG A 295 4.17 -2.05 2.27
N GLN A 296 3.53 -2.09 1.11
CA GLN A 296 2.08 -2.31 1.22
C GLN A 296 1.78 -3.66 1.88
N GLY A 297 0.96 -3.57 2.92
CA GLY A 297 0.57 -4.82 3.61
C GLY A 297 1.68 -5.34 4.53
N GLY A 298 2.86 -4.62 4.53
CA GLY A 298 4.00 -5.12 5.33
C GLY A 298 3.94 -4.57 6.76
N LYS A 299 5.07 -4.76 7.44
CA LYS A 299 5.15 -4.40 8.86
C LYS A 299 5.05 -2.88 9.05
N LEU A 300 4.32 -2.58 10.17
CA LEU A 300 4.28 -1.17 10.56
C LEU A 300 5.62 -0.73 11.16
N VAL A 301 6.09 0.44 10.63
CA VAL A 301 7.46 0.87 11.01
C VAL A 301 7.34 2.05 11.99
N ASP A 302 6.42 2.93 11.84
CA ASP A 302 6.28 4.11 12.71
C ASP A 302 4.86 4.65 12.60
N ALA A 303 4.56 5.55 13.60
CA ALA A 303 3.18 6.10 13.57
C ALA A 303 3.18 7.47 14.25
N LEU A 304 2.15 8.31 13.80
CA LEU A 304 1.89 9.60 14.45
C LEU A 304 0.37 9.83 14.54
N LEU A 305 0.01 10.08 15.86
CA LEU A 305 -1.40 10.47 16.07
C LEU A 305 -1.47 11.92 16.54
N TYR A 306 -2.46 12.67 15.84
CA TYR A 306 -2.63 14.06 16.35
C TYR A 306 -4.09 14.47 16.19
N SER A 307 -4.44 15.33 17.18
CA SER A 307 -5.83 15.78 17.16
C SER A 307 -5.96 17.09 17.94
N PRO A 308 -6.99 17.92 17.47
CA PRO A 308 -7.25 19.12 18.28
C PRO A 308 -7.77 18.77 19.69
N SER A 309 -7.62 19.71 20.61
CA SER A 309 -7.88 19.41 22.05
C SER A 309 -9.38 19.26 22.30
N ASP A 310 -10.14 19.82 21.38
CA ASP A 310 -11.60 19.82 21.69
C ASP A 310 -12.27 18.56 21.12
N LYS A 311 -11.50 17.60 20.68
CA LYS A 311 -12.14 16.43 20.06
C LYS A 311 -12.13 15.26 21.06
N SER A 312 -13.31 14.66 21.11
CA SER A 312 -13.39 13.50 22.04
C SER A 312 -13.44 12.18 21.24
N ALA A 313 -13.68 12.32 19.85
CA ALA A 313 -13.68 11.12 19.00
C ALA A 313 -13.01 11.44 17.65
N TRP A 314 -12.51 10.30 17.00
CA TRP A 314 -11.87 10.51 15.67
C TRP A 314 -12.95 10.87 14.63
N SER A 315 -12.46 11.69 13.66
CA SER A 315 -13.43 12.20 12.66
C SER A 315 -13.81 11.11 11.66
N LYS A 316 -12.95 10.11 11.53
CA LYS A 316 -13.25 9.04 10.56
C LYS A 316 -12.99 7.68 11.20
N ASP A 317 -13.76 6.68 10.64
CA ASP A 317 -13.60 5.30 11.17
C ASP A 317 -12.19 4.77 10.92
N LEU A 318 -11.69 5.14 9.79
CA LEU A 318 -10.34 4.65 9.48
C LEU A 318 -9.31 5.16 10.50
N MET A 319 -9.47 6.27 11.06
CA MET A 319 -8.53 6.76 12.09
C MET A 319 -8.60 5.89 13.35
N ASN A 320 -9.88 5.46 13.68
CA ASN A 320 -9.95 4.50 14.80
C ASN A 320 -9.16 3.23 14.50
N ALA A 321 -9.32 2.73 13.28
CA ALA A 321 -8.60 1.49 12.90
C ALA A 321 -7.08 1.70 12.92
N TYR A 322 -6.65 2.82 12.35
CA TYR A 322 -5.18 3.04 12.33
C TYR A 322 -4.65 3.28 13.74
N ALA A 323 -5.36 4.04 14.59
CA ALA A 323 -4.89 4.26 15.98
C ALA A 323 -4.79 2.93 16.72
N ARG A 324 -5.79 2.11 16.53
CA ARG A 324 -5.73 0.77 17.18
C ARG A 324 -4.52 -0.02 16.70
N GLU A 325 -4.37 0.01 15.41
CA GLU A 325 -3.21 -0.70 14.87
C GLU A 325 -1.89 -0.18 15.46
N ALA A 326 -1.74 1.17 15.46
CA ALA A 326 -0.51 1.74 16.03
C ALA A 326 -0.32 1.32 17.48
N PHE A 327 -1.36 1.31 18.25
CA PHE A 327 -1.28 0.94 19.69
C PHE A 327 -0.97 -0.54 19.84
N GLU A 328 -1.66 -1.38 19.10
CA GLU A 328 -1.44 -2.84 19.23
C GLU A 328 -0.05 -3.26 18.74
N SER A 329 0.48 -2.45 17.84
CA SER A 329 1.84 -2.78 17.35
C SER A 329 2.91 -2.38 18.37
N GLY A 330 2.47 -1.61 19.41
CA GLY A 330 3.44 -1.20 20.47
C GLY A 330 4.18 0.08 20.07
N ILE A 331 3.88 0.64 18.90
CA ILE A 331 4.61 1.84 18.46
C ILE A 331 4.08 3.06 19.22
N TRP A 332 2.68 3.12 19.40
CA TRP A 332 2.09 4.26 20.13
C TRP A 332 1.60 3.81 21.50
N LEU A 333 2.03 4.41 22.67
CA LEU A 333 1.83 3.83 24.02
C LEU A 333 0.70 4.56 24.73
N GLY A 334 0.07 5.63 24.23
CA GLY A 334 -0.82 6.53 24.98
C GLY A 334 -2.30 6.15 24.77
N GLY A 335 -2.50 4.98 24.01
CA GLY A 335 -3.91 4.55 23.81
C GLY A 335 -4.38 4.91 22.38
N THR A 336 -5.70 4.79 22.20
CA THR A 336 -6.17 4.89 20.79
C THR A 336 -7.10 6.10 20.64
N LEU A 337 -7.37 6.74 21.75
CA LEU A 337 -8.36 7.82 21.63
C LEU A 337 -7.65 9.14 21.29
N PRO A 338 -8.45 10.13 20.77
CA PRO A 338 -7.83 11.42 20.45
C PRO A 338 -7.14 12.05 21.67
N SER A 339 -7.61 11.79 22.84
CA SER A 339 -6.98 12.39 24.04
C SER A 339 -5.57 11.84 24.26
N CYS A 340 -5.26 10.77 23.62
CA CYS A 340 -3.90 10.20 23.76
C CYS A 340 -2.99 10.69 22.63
N ALA A 341 -3.56 11.46 21.66
CA ALA A 341 -2.77 11.93 20.49
C ALA A 341 -2.11 13.27 20.83
N LEU A 342 -1.08 13.59 20.04
CA LEU A 342 -0.50 14.95 20.13
C LEU A 342 -1.56 16.02 19.86
N ARG A 343 -1.53 17.03 20.71
CA ARG A 343 -2.50 18.11 20.49
C ARG A 343 -2.05 18.99 19.30
N SER A 344 -3.00 19.11 18.38
CA SER A 344 -2.57 19.78 17.14
C SER A 344 -3.08 21.23 17.12
N ASP A 345 -3.45 21.76 18.30
CA ASP A 345 -3.89 23.17 18.33
C ASP A 345 -2.75 24.10 17.86
N GLY A 346 -3.22 25.02 16.96
CA GLY A 346 -2.23 26.08 16.60
C GLY A 346 -1.38 25.65 15.39
N VAL A 347 -1.58 24.44 14.89
CA VAL A 347 -0.79 24.02 13.72
C VAL A 347 -1.15 24.93 12.53
N THR A 348 -0.18 25.51 11.94
CA THR A 348 -0.31 26.28 10.68
C THR A 348 0.72 25.77 9.66
N ALA A 349 0.84 26.59 8.57
CA ALA A 349 1.79 26.14 7.51
C ALA A 349 3.24 26.27 7.99
N VAL A 350 3.48 26.99 9.09
CA VAL A 350 4.90 27.13 9.54
C VAL A 350 5.04 26.56 10.96
N ARG A 351 3.88 26.37 11.66
CA ARG A 351 3.94 25.69 12.96
C ARG A 351 3.54 24.22 12.78
N THR A 352 4.60 23.37 12.62
CA THR A 352 4.32 21.97 12.23
C THR A 352 4.52 21.04 13.43
N LEU A 353 4.16 19.79 13.29
CA LEU A 353 4.38 18.75 14.33
C LEU A 353 5.78 18.15 14.21
N SER A 354 6.55 18.28 15.32
CA SER A 354 7.97 17.87 15.22
C SER A 354 8.30 16.87 16.33
N ARG A 355 8.97 15.91 15.81
CA ARG A 355 9.35 14.85 16.77
C ARG A 355 10.59 15.26 17.59
N LEU A 356 10.62 14.93 18.91
CA LEU A 356 11.67 15.44 19.81
C LEU A 356 12.73 14.37 20.06
N ASN A 357 12.47 13.18 19.76
CA ASN A 357 13.42 12.16 20.26
C ASN A 357 14.08 11.42 19.09
N VAL A 358 14.13 12.07 17.86
CA VAL A 358 14.72 11.39 16.68
C VAL A 358 16.17 10.99 16.99
N ARG A 359 16.92 11.82 17.69
CA ARG A 359 18.33 11.48 17.98
C ARG A 359 18.42 10.29 18.94
N GLN A 360 17.55 10.28 19.93
CA GLN A 360 17.55 9.11 20.84
C GLN A 360 17.23 7.82 20.08
N ILE A 361 16.21 7.92 19.21
CA ILE A 361 15.87 6.70 18.43
C ILE A 361 17.07 6.29 17.57
N ALA A 362 17.69 7.27 16.91
CA ALA A 362 18.87 6.93 16.09
C ALA A 362 19.97 6.27 16.93
N ALA A 363 20.21 6.80 18.13
CA ALA A 363 21.25 6.21 19.01
C ALA A 363 20.89 4.77 19.39
N ARG A 364 19.61 4.56 19.76
CA ARG A 364 19.21 3.18 20.12
C ARG A 364 19.35 2.25 18.92
N PHE A 365 18.93 2.78 17.76
CA PHE A 365 19.13 1.96 16.55
C PHE A 365 20.60 1.61 16.36
N ALA A 366 21.51 2.53 16.55
CA ALA A 366 22.95 2.27 16.38
C ALA A 366 23.44 1.25 17.40
N GLN A 367 22.68 1.08 18.50
CA GLN A 367 23.08 0.09 19.53
C GLN A 367 22.40 -1.26 19.29
N GLY A 368 21.70 -1.37 18.19
CA GLY A 368 21.22 -2.72 17.80
C GLY A 368 19.69 -2.84 17.96
N GLU A 369 19.08 -1.76 18.57
CA GLU A 369 17.61 -1.84 18.66
C GLU A 369 16.95 -1.68 17.28
N ARG A 370 15.91 -2.40 17.03
CA ARG A 370 15.25 -2.27 15.70
C ARG A 370 13.78 -1.92 15.88
N ALA A 371 13.17 -1.17 14.85
CA ALA A 371 11.74 -0.81 14.88
C ALA A 371 10.88 -2.05 15.09
N PRO A 372 9.75 -1.90 15.69
CA PRO A 372 9.17 -0.57 15.94
C PRO A 372 9.67 0.03 17.26
N PHE A 373 9.80 1.45 17.26
CA PHE A 373 10.19 2.19 18.48
C PHE A 373 8.94 2.74 19.17
N ALA A 374 8.91 2.44 20.44
CA ALA A 374 7.73 2.95 21.18
C ALA A 374 7.79 4.48 21.30
N VAL A 375 6.62 5.10 20.97
CA VAL A 375 6.57 6.57 21.05
C VAL A 375 5.22 6.98 21.64
N SER A 376 5.16 8.26 22.18
CA SER A 376 3.88 8.83 22.67
C SER A 376 3.77 10.29 22.24
N SER A 377 2.66 10.80 22.68
CA SER A 377 2.46 12.23 22.30
C SER A 377 3.54 13.12 22.92
N ASP A 378 4.17 12.73 24.00
CA ASP A 378 5.21 13.56 24.66
C ASP A 378 6.49 13.62 23.82
N ASP A 379 6.55 12.77 22.86
CA ASP A 379 7.76 12.78 21.99
C ASP A 379 7.57 13.71 20.80
N TRP A 380 6.44 14.40 20.87
CA TRP A 380 6.15 15.32 19.75
C TRP A 380 5.73 16.68 20.31
N LYS A 381 5.82 17.64 19.42
CA LYS A 381 5.31 18.97 19.84
C LYS A 381 4.92 19.76 18.58
N VAL A 382 4.07 20.75 18.82
CA VAL A 382 3.77 21.74 17.74
C VAL A 382 4.75 22.91 17.87
N LEU A 383 5.38 23.18 16.74
CA LEU A 383 6.38 24.25 16.80
C LEU A 383 5.70 25.60 17.08
N SER A 384 6.51 26.52 17.72
CA SER A 384 5.92 27.80 18.15
C SER A 384 5.86 28.81 17.01
N GLY A 385 6.75 28.58 15.98
CA GLY A 385 6.83 29.57 14.88
C GLY A 385 7.68 30.78 15.26
N LYS A 386 8.24 30.79 16.52
CA LYS A 386 9.08 31.92 16.98
C LYS A 386 10.49 31.45 17.32
N ASN A 387 11.48 32.43 17.32
CA ASN A 387 12.87 32.19 17.76
C ASN A 387 13.50 31.04 16.99
N GLY A 388 13.06 30.99 15.68
CA GLY A 388 13.75 29.99 14.81
C GLY A 388 13.08 28.62 14.88
N GLU A 389 12.02 28.45 15.82
CA GLU A 389 11.29 27.16 15.94
C GLU A 389 10.13 27.15 14.93
N LYS A 390 10.46 26.84 13.69
CA LYS A 390 9.46 26.77 12.60
C LYS A 390 9.77 25.54 11.72
N ALA A 391 8.85 25.37 10.73
CA ALA A 391 9.03 24.19 9.84
C ALA A 391 10.44 24.17 9.25
N SER A 392 11.03 22.98 9.26
CA SER A 392 12.43 22.89 8.75
C SER A 392 12.57 21.63 7.89
N PRO A 393 11.73 21.41 6.99
CA PRO A 393 11.85 20.21 6.15
C PRO A 393 13.24 20.09 5.50
N GLY A 394 13.70 18.81 5.64
CA GLY A 394 14.99 18.53 4.99
C GLY A 394 16.18 18.80 5.92
N ARG A 395 15.85 19.23 7.19
CA ARG A 395 16.93 19.53 8.16
C ARG A 395 16.48 19.09 9.55
N PRO A 396 17.53 19.05 10.42
CA PRO A 396 17.14 18.71 11.79
C PRO A 396 16.14 19.73 12.37
N ASN A 397 15.22 19.11 13.20
CA ASN A 397 14.25 20.03 13.84
C ASN A 397 14.95 20.99 14.80
N VAL A 398 14.52 22.26 14.76
CA VAL A 398 15.11 23.27 15.66
C VAL A 398 14.07 23.63 16.74
N PHE A 399 14.66 23.55 18.01
CA PHE A 399 13.71 23.85 19.11
C PHE A 399 14.24 25.02 19.93
N ALA A 400 13.33 25.97 20.19
CA ALA A 400 13.77 27.09 21.04
C ALA A 400 14.18 26.58 22.44
N PRO A 401 15.27 27.19 22.99
CA PRO A 401 15.68 26.79 24.35
C PRO A 401 14.53 26.93 25.36
N ALA A 402 14.32 25.83 26.12
CA ALA A 402 13.27 25.86 27.16
C ALA A 402 13.38 27.13 28.02
N THR A 403 12.52 28.11 27.76
CA THR A 403 12.52 29.29 28.68
C THR A 403 12.53 28.84 30.13
N GLY A 404 13.73 28.52 30.74
CA GLY A 404 14.03 28.38 32.18
C GLY A 404 12.98 29.05 33.06
N LYS A 405 11.77 28.40 33.31
CA LYS A 405 11.13 28.92 34.54
C LYS A 405 11.71 28.21 35.77
#